data_AF-A0A956JNH1-F1
#
_entry.id   AF-A0A956JNH1-F1
#
_cell.length_a   1.000
_cell.length_b   1.000
_cell.length_c   1.000
_cell.angle_alpha   90.00
_cell.angle_beta   90.00
_cell.angle_gamma   90.00
#
_symmetry.space_group_name_H-M   'P 1'
#
loop_
_entity.id
_entity.type
_entity.pdbx_description
1 polymer ?
#
loop_
_entity_poly.entity_id
_entity_poly.type
_entity_poly.pdbx_seq_one_letter_code
_entity_poly.pdbx_strand_id
1 'polypeptide(L)'
;MGYMGAFKKGREIKSPVSGVSYRIQRVLGQGGFGTAYLADELNRRGKPADMVCLKTTLDQASWHRESYFGELLRRSKRAIQTLDSFPLMPKGGRSAIQYCLVLELAEHGTVADYLEKTGKAWTPARAKREIIALLRMLDQLHGASATHRDITPMNIFVCGNGTLKLGDFGIARHQLAGAPQTVDAFNPAFVTAGMASDARRYWQTADDVYQMGQLLAMLLRGDPQTIVKPRMVDSLGLEDGLKAIVKRAIGPRKKRYADAFEMLQALVGDKVSGADQAPLRSLVDKTVVFTGPLNIKRFDAEVLVLQSGGKVAKEVNKDVDVVVQGGRSPHYKGGHKGRKLLAAEKLAKKGQKITFIGEAEFRRLTRQEAN
;
A
#
# COMPACT_ATOMS: atom_id res chain seq x y z
N MET A 1 -16.69 -23.11 16.83
CA MET A 1 -17.04 -21.74 16.41
C MET A 1 -18.54 -21.70 16.15
N GLY A 2 -19.31 -21.01 16.99
CA GLY A 2 -20.77 -20.94 16.86
C GLY A 2 -21.16 -20.23 15.56
N TYR A 3 -22.02 -20.87 14.77
CA TYR A 3 -22.49 -20.35 13.49
C TYR A 3 -23.31 -19.07 13.76
N MET A 4 -22.86 -17.94 13.23
CA MET A 4 -23.58 -16.68 13.33
C MET A 4 -24.76 -16.75 12.35
N GLY A 5 -25.99 -16.64 12.84
CA GLY A 5 -27.16 -16.55 11.97
C GLY A 5 -27.07 -15.29 11.12
N ALA A 6 -27.02 -15.45 9.79
CA ALA A 6 -26.93 -14.33 8.86
C ALA A 6 -28.11 -13.36 9.04
N PHE A 7 -27.85 -12.07 8.92
CA PHE A 7 -28.92 -11.08 8.96
C PHE A 7 -29.87 -11.28 7.78
N LYS A 8 -31.18 -11.31 8.07
CA LYS A 8 -32.22 -11.42 7.07
C LYS A 8 -32.38 -10.09 6.32
N LYS A 9 -32.76 -10.17 5.04
CA LYS A 9 -33.18 -9.01 4.25
C LYS A 9 -34.27 -8.23 4.98
N GLY A 10 -34.18 -6.90 4.94
CA GLY A 10 -35.09 -5.97 5.61
C GLY A 10 -34.76 -5.72 7.08
N ARG A 11 -33.82 -6.46 7.69
CA ARG A 11 -33.37 -6.16 9.05
C ARG A 11 -32.74 -4.76 9.09
N GLU A 12 -33.21 -3.94 10.03
CA GLU A 12 -32.61 -2.64 10.30
C GLU A 12 -31.64 -2.72 11.49
N ILE A 13 -30.51 -2.05 11.35
CA ILE A 13 -29.43 -1.97 12.33
C ILE A 13 -29.14 -0.49 12.54
N LYS A 14 -29.33 0.00 13.76
CA LYS A 14 -28.99 1.37 14.11
C LYS A 14 -27.62 1.41 14.78
N SER A 15 -26.70 2.19 14.24
CA SER A 15 -25.42 2.47 14.88
C SER A 15 -25.66 3.22 16.20
N PRO A 16 -25.19 2.69 17.34
CA PRO A 16 -25.26 3.40 18.61
C PRO A 16 -24.26 4.56 18.67
N VAL A 17 -23.30 4.63 17.74
CA VAL A 17 -22.24 5.66 17.70
C VAL A 17 -22.69 6.84 16.85
N SER A 18 -23.05 6.60 15.58
CA SER A 18 -23.42 7.66 14.64
C SER A 18 -24.92 7.99 14.65
N GLY A 19 -25.76 7.08 15.18
CA GLY A 19 -27.22 7.17 15.11
C GLY A 19 -27.81 6.83 13.74
N VAL A 20 -26.98 6.52 12.74
CA VAL A 20 -27.39 6.14 11.38
C VAL A 20 -28.01 4.73 11.39
N SER A 21 -29.06 4.55 10.60
CA SER A 21 -29.72 3.24 10.43
C SER A 21 -29.33 2.63 9.09
N TYR A 22 -29.05 1.33 9.10
CA TYR A 22 -28.71 0.55 7.91
C TYR A 22 -29.74 -0.57 7.71
N ARG A 23 -30.27 -0.72 6.50
CA ARG A 23 -31.22 -1.78 6.16
C ARG A 23 -30.56 -2.85 5.31
N ILE A 24 -30.50 -4.08 5.82
CA ILE A 24 -29.87 -5.21 5.11
C ILE A 24 -30.64 -5.58 3.85
N GLN A 25 -29.94 -5.67 2.72
CA GLN A 25 -30.51 -6.11 1.44
C GLN A 25 -30.21 -7.57 1.15
N ARG A 26 -28.92 -7.96 1.14
CA ARG A 26 -28.47 -9.33 0.87
C ARG A 26 -27.07 -9.57 1.39
N VAL A 27 -26.67 -10.83 1.52
CA VAL A 27 -25.28 -11.22 1.78
C VAL A 27 -24.43 -10.95 0.53
N LEU A 28 -23.24 -10.39 0.73
CA LEU A 28 -22.19 -10.24 -0.28
C LEU A 28 -21.17 -11.37 -0.22
N GLY A 29 -20.81 -11.79 0.99
CA GLY A 29 -19.87 -12.89 1.21
C GLY A 29 -19.79 -13.29 2.68
N GLN A 30 -19.31 -14.50 2.94
CA GLN A 30 -19.13 -15.06 4.28
C GLN A 30 -17.82 -15.85 4.34
N GLY A 31 -17.03 -15.62 5.39
CA GLY A 31 -15.73 -16.30 5.57
C GLY A 31 -15.23 -16.22 7.02
N GLY A 32 -13.96 -16.57 7.23
CA GLY A 32 -13.33 -16.60 8.56
C GLY A 32 -13.33 -15.26 9.30
N PHE A 33 -13.39 -14.15 8.55
CA PHE A 33 -13.39 -12.78 9.07
C PHE A 33 -14.79 -12.21 9.29
N GLY A 34 -15.84 -13.03 9.13
CA GLY A 34 -17.22 -12.65 9.36
C GLY A 34 -18.10 -12.69 8.12
N THR A 35 -19.14 -11.86 8.11
CA THR A 35 -20.14 -11.81 7.04
C THR A 35 -20.29 -10.38 6.54
N ALA A 36 -20.21 -10.18 5.24
CA ALA A 36 -20.42 -8.90 4.57
C ALA A 36 -21.82 -8.87 3.94
N TYR A 37 -22.50 -7.74 4.09
CA TYR A 37 -23.84 -7.51 3.58
C TYR A 37 -23.87 -6.25 2.73
N LEU A 38 -24.67 -6.28 1.66
CA LEU A 38 -25.15 -5.08 1.01
C LEU A 38 -26.25 -4.50 1.89
N ALA A 39 -26.15 -3.22 2.23
CA ALA A 39 -27.14 -2.51 3.02
C ALA A 39 -27.42 -1.12 2.46
N ASP A 40 -28.64 -0.64 2.65
CA ASP A 40 -28.97 0.77 2.43
C ASP A 40 -28.62 1.56 3.68
N GLU A 41 -27.88 2.65 3.54
CA GLU A 41 -27.83 3.70 4.54
C GLU A 41 -29.15 4.49 4.50
N LEU A 42 -29.82 4.66 5.64
CA LEU A 42 -31.10 5.35 5.72
C LEU A 42 -30.93 6.79 6.21
N ASN A 43 -31.56 7.73 5.52
CA ASN A 43 -31.67 9.12 6.00
C ASN A 43 -32.63 9.25 7.20
N ARG A 44 -32.73 10.46 7.76
CA ARG A 44 -33.61 10.77 8.91
C ARG A 44 -35.11 10.44 8.69
N ARG A 45 -35.56 10.29 7.44
CA ARG A 45 -36.93 9.91 7.07
C ARG A 45 -37.09 8.40 6.84
N GLY A 46 -36.05 7.60 7.12
CA GLY A 46 -36.05 6.14 6.92
C GLY A 46 -35.99 5.70 5.45
N LYS A 47 -35.65 6.62 4.52
CA LYS A 47 -35.50 6.32 3.09
C LYS A 47 -34.03 6.03 2.75
N PRO A 48 -33.75 5.11 1.80
CA PRO A 48 -32.39 4.88 1.31
C PRO A 48 -31.74 6.18 0.83
N ALA A 49 -30.52 6.43 1.29
CA ALA A 49 -29.69 7.56 0.93
C ALA A 49 -28.47 7.13 0.11
N ASP A 50 -27.84 6.02 0.49
CA ASP A 50 -26.70 5.43 -0.21
C ASP A 50 -26.67 3.90 0.01
N MET A 51 -25.82 3.20 -0.75
CA MET A 51 -25.54 1.78 -0.57
C MET A 51 -24.14 1.57 0.01
N VAL A 52 -24.07 0.73 1.04
CA VAL A 52 -22.83 0.46 1.78
C VAL A 52 -22.59 -1.05 1.91
N CYS A 53 -21.34 -1.39 2.24
CA CYS A 53 -20.99 -2.73 2.70
C CYS A 53 -20.96 -2.74 4.23
N LEU A 54 -21.84 -3.53 4.85
CA LEU A 54 -21.83 -3.75 6.30
C LEU A 54 -21.15 -5.10 6.57
N LYS A 55 -19.94 -5.08 7.14
CA LYS A 55 -19.22 -6.28 7.59
C LYS A 55 -19.48 -6.50 9.08
N THR A 56 -19.81 -7.73 9.47
CA THR A 56 -19.96 -8.13 10.87
C THR A 56 -19.00 -9.25 11.23
N THR A 57 -18.37 -9.17 12.40
CA THR A 57 -17.49 -10.19 12.94
C THR A 57 -17.69 -10.39 14.45
N LEU A 58 -17.31 -11.55 14.96
CA LEU A 58 -17.19 -11.81 16.41
C LEU A 58 -15.75 -11.58 16.91
N ASP A 59 -14.77 -11.44 16.00
CA ASP A 59 -13.39 -11.17 16.34
C ASP A 59 -13.19 -9.66 16.60
N GLN A 60 -13.21 -9.32 17.90
CA GLN A 60 -12.96 -7.96 18.37
C GLN A 60 -11.58 -7.43 17.94
N ALA A 61 -10.56 -8.28 17.92
CA ALA A 61 -9.20 -7.85 17.63
C ALA A 61 -9.04 -7.52 16.15
N SER A 62 -9.64 -8.31 15.25
CA SER A 62 -9.69 -7.99 13.81
C SER A 62 -10.45 -6.70 13.56
N TRP A 63 -11.63 -6.54 14.19
CA TRP A 63 -12.44 -5.33 14.05
C TRP A 63 -11.70 -4.06 14.51
N HIS A 64 -11.03 -4.10 15.68
CA HIS A 64 -10.24 -2.97 16.16
C HIS A 64 -9.12 -2.59 15.17
N ARG A 65 -8.45 -3.57 14.57
CA ARG A 65 -7.40 -3.32 13.57
C ARG A 65 -7.98 -2.69 12.31
N GLU A 66 -9.07 -3.23 11.76
CA GLU A 66 -9.73 -2.65 10.58
C GLU A 66 -10.20 -1.22 10.84
N SER A 67 -10.83 -0.97 11.99
CA SER A 67 -11.28 0.36 12.37
C SER A 67 -10.12 1.35 12.50
N TYR A 68 -9.02 0.93 13.14
CA TYR A 68 -7.83 1.76 13.32
C TYR A 68 -7.14 2.10 11.98
N PHE A 69 -6.87 1.08 11.16
CA PHE A 69 -6.19 1.29 9.87
C PHE A 69 -7.09 2.00 8.85
N GLY A 70 -8.41 1.80 8.93
CA GLY A 70 -9.38 2.59 8.19
C GLY A 70 -9.25 4.09 8.49
N GLU A 71 -9.19 4.47 9.77
CA GLU A 71 -8.99 5.86 10.17
C GLU A 71 -7.60 6.39 9.77
N LEU A 72 -6.54 5.60 9.96
CA LEU A 72 -5.18 5.95 9.54
C LEU A 72 -5.11 6.27 8.04
N LEU A 73 -5.87 5.53 7.22
CA LEU A 73 -5.87 5.63 5.76
C LEU A 73 -7.06 6.40 5.18
N ARG A 74 -7.87 7.08 6.01
CA ARG A 74 -9.10 7.80 5.59
C ARG A 74 -8.90 8.87 4.51
N ARG A 75 -7.65 9.35 4.33
CA ARG A 75 -7.31 10.34 3.29
C ARG A 75 -6.85 9.69 1.99
N SER A 76 -6.64 8.37 1.99
CA SER A 76 -6.21 7.63 0.83
C SER A 76 -7.39 7.17 0.01
N LYS A 77 -7.52 7.71 -1.21
CA LYS A 77 -8.53 7.27 -2.19
C LYS A 77 -8.32 5.83 -2.71
N ARG A 78 -7.25 5.15 -2.26
CA ARG A 78 -6.87 3.79 -2.69
C ARG A 78 -7.02 2.75 -1.57
N ALA A 79 -7.52 3.17 -0.41
CA ALA A 79 -8.04 2.26 0.61
C ALA A 79 -9.57 2.26 0.54
N ILE A 80 -10.20 1.13 0.81
CA ILE A 80 -11.64 1.08 1.08
C ILE A 80 -11.93 1.93 2.31
N GLN A 81 -12.81 2.92 2.17
CA GLN A 81 -13.17 3.84 3.23
C GLN A 81 -14.05 3.19 4.28
N THR A 82 -13.66 3.35 5.55
CA THR A 82 -14.53 3.07 6.70
C THR A 82 -15.44 4.26 6.95
N LEU A 83 -16.74 4.03 6.93
CA LEU A 83 -17.79 5.03 7.11
C LEU A 83 -18.31 5.05 8.56
N ASP A 84 -18.39 3.89 9.20
CA ASP A 84 -18.85 3.73 10.57
C ASP A 84 -18.25 2.45 11.19
N SER A 85 -18.18 2.40 12.52
CA SER A 85 -17.60 1.28 13.27
C SER A 85 -18.22 1.21 14.65
N PHE A 86 -18.93 0.12 14.97
CA PHE A 86 -19.64 0.02 16.24
C PHE A 86 -19.90 -1.43 16.69
N PRO A 87 -19.95 -1.69 18.01
CA PRO A 87 -20.46 -2.93 18.54
C PRO A 87 -22.00 -2.96 18.48
N LEU A 88 -22.56 -4.11 18.13
CA LEU A 88 -23.98 -4.39 18.12
C LEU A 88 -24.30 -5.41 19.23
N MET A 89 -25.02 -4.94 20.24
CA MET A 89 -25.48 -5.77 21.35
C MET A 89 -26.71 -6.58 20.92
N PRO A 90 -26.73 -7.91 21.10
CA PRO A 90 -27.91 -8.71 20.81
C PRO A 90 -29.04 -8.44 21.82
N LYS A 91 -30.28 -8.43 21.32
CA LYS A 91 -31.47 -8.26 22.17
C LYS A 91 -31.54 -9.40 23.19
N GLY A 92 -31.66 -9.05 24.47
CA GLY A 92 -31.81 -10.02 25.57
C GLY A 92 -30.50 -10.62 26.11
N GLY A 93 -29.32 -10.14 25.69
CA GLY A 93 -28.03 -10.46 26.32
C GLY A 93 -27.54 -11.92 26.20
N ARG A 94 -28.26 -12.79 25.49
CA ARG A 94 -27.96 -14.22 25.37
C ARG A 94 -27.07 -14.59 24.17
N SER A 95 -26.53 -13.61 23.44
CA SER A 95 -25.64 -13.86 22.30
C SER A 95 -24.38 -13.01 22.40
N ALA A 96 -23.32 -13.41 21.70
CA ALA A 96 -22.08 -12.65 21.65
C ALA A 96 -22.28 -11.28 20.98
N ILE A 97 -21.49 -10.29 21.42
CA ILE A 97 -21.42 -8.97 20.79
C ILE A 97 -20.97 -9.15 19.33
N GLN A 98 -21.67 -8.50 18.41
CA GLN A 98 -21.30 -8.48 17.00
C GLN A 98 -20.64 -7.15 16.67
N TYR A 99 -19.41 -7.17 16.19
CA TYR A 99 -18.71 -5.96 15.79
C TYR A 99 -19.03 -5.64 14.34
N CYS A 100 -19.57 -4.45 14.10
CA CYS A 100 -19.98 -3.96 12.80
C CYS A 100 -18.98 -2.95 12.27
N LEU A 101 -18.63 -3.08 11.00
CA LEU A 101 -17.83 -2.13 10.23
C LEU A 101 -18.60 -1.78 8.97
N VAL A 102 -18.91 -0.50 8.79
CA VAL A 102 -19.58 0.01 7.60
C VAL A 102 -18.51 0.59 6.69
N LEU A 103 -18.47 0.09 5.46
CA LEU A 103 -17.48 0.40 4.46
C LEU A 103 -18.17 0.96 3.21
N GLU A 104 -17.45 1.76 2.44
CA GLU A 104 -17.90 2.08 1.08
C GLU A 104 -18.12 0.78 0.27
N LEU A 105 -19.12 0.80 -0.62
CA LEU A 105 -19.40 -0.34 -1.47
C LEU A 105 -18.48 -0.34 -2.69
N ALA A 106 -17.82 -1.48 -2.95
CA ALA A 106 -17.15 -1.73 -4.22
C ALA A 106 -18.12 -2.39 -5.21
N GLU A 107 -18.52 -1.65 -6.24
CA GLU A 107 -19.63 -1.98 -7.14
C GLU A 107 -19.35 -3.20 -8.02
N HIS A 108 -18.07 -3.52 -8.25
CA HIS A 108 -17.66 -4.62 -9.12
C HIS A 108 -17.00 -5.78 -8.37
N GLY A 109 -17.14 -5.81 -7.04
CA GLY A 109 -16.56 -6.88 -6.21
C GLY A 109 -15.04 -6.81 -6.13
N THR A 110 -14.41 -7.97 -6.03
CA THR A 110 -12.96 -8.10 -5.88
C THR A 110 -12.26 -8.25 -7.24
N VAL A 111 -10.94 -8.08 -7.26
CA VAL A 111 -10.12 -8.37 -8.45
C VAL A 111 -10.23 -9.84 -8.83
N ALA A 112 -10.34 -10.75 -7.84
CA ALA A 112 -10.60 -12.15 -8.11
C ALA A 112 -11.90 -12.36 -8.87
N ASP A 113 -13.02 -11.82 -8.38
CA ASP A 113 -14.33 -11.91 -9.05
C ASP A 113 -14.26 -11.36 -10.47
N TYR A 114 -13.60 -10.21 -10.64
CA TYR A 114 -13.44 -9.56 -11.94
C TYR A 114 -12.64 -10.43 -12.93
N LEU A 115 -11.51 -10.99 -12.49
CA LEU A 115 -10.66 -11.82 -13.34
C LEU A 115 -11.29 -13.18 -13.64
N GLU A 116 -11.94 -13.83 -12.67
CA GLU A 116 -12.66 -15.09 -12.88
C GLU A 116 -13.80 -14.93 -13.88
N LYS A 117 -14.56 -13.82 -13.78
CA LYS A 117 -15.67 -13.55 -14.70
C LYS A 117 -15.20 -13.25 -16.13
N THR A 118 -14.08 -12.55 -16.28
CA THR A 118 -13.64 -12.07 -17.60
C THR A 118 -12.61 -12.96 -18.28
N GLY A 119 -11.77 -13.66 -17.50
CA GLY A 119 -10.58 -14.38 -17.97
C GLY A 119 -9.58 -13.49 -18.71
N LYS A 120 -9.71 -12.16 -18.62
CA LYS A 120 -8.98 -11.22 -19.47
C LYS A 120 -7.81 -10.59 -18.72
N ALA A 121 -6.63 -10.77 -19.27
CA ALA A 121 -5.44 -10.02 -18.90
C ALA A 121 -5.67 -8.51 -19.04
N TRP A 122 -5.13 -7.77 -18.08
CA TRP A 122 -5.10 -6.31 -18.16
C TRP A 122 -3.92 -5.86 -19.02
N THR A 123 -4.08 -4.73 -19.70
CA THR A 123 -2.96 -4.13 -20.42
C THR A 123 -1.85 -3.73 -19.44
N PRO A 124 -0.56 -3.83 -19.84
CA PRO A 124 0.55 -3.45 -18.96
C PRO A 124 0.43 -2.03 -18.42
N ALA A 125 0.00 -1.09 -19.26
CA ALA A 125 -0.23 0.30 -18.86
C ALA A 125 -1.31 0.43 -17.76
N ARG A 126 -2.44 -0.26 -17.91
CA ARG A 126 -3.53 -0.24 -16.91
C ARG A 126 -3.08 -0.86 -15.59
N ALA A 127 -2.52 -2.07 -15.65
CA ALA A 127 -2.05 -2.78 -14.45
C ALA A 127 -0.99 -1.96 -13.70
N LYS A 128 0.02 -1.47 -14.41
CA LYS A 128 1.07 -0.59 -13.85
C LYS A 128 0.48 0.65 -13.17
N ARG A 129 -0.48 1.33 -13.79
CA ARG A 129 -1.11 2.53 -13.24
C ARG A 129 -1.83 2.24 -11.92
N GLU A 130 -2.63 1.18 -11.85
CA GLU A 130 -3.36 0.83 -10.64
C GLU A 130 -2.41 0.36 -9.52
N ILE A 131 -1.39 -0.43 -9.85
CA ILE A 131 -0.37 -0.86 -8.89
C ILE A 131 0.42 0.32 -8.33
N ILE A 132 0.82 1.30 -9.16
CA ILE A 132 1.45 2.54 -8.70
C ILE A 132 0.56 3.25 -7.67
N ALA A 133 -0.74 3.32 -7.92
CA ALA A 133 -1.67 3.99 -7.02
C ALA A 133 -1.84 3.23 -5.69
N LEU A 134 -1.92 1.90 -5.72
CA LEU A 134 -1.94 1.05 -4.53
C LEU A 134 -0.63 1.17 -3.73
N LEU A 135 0.53 1.16 -4.41
CA LEU A 135 1.84 1.33 -3.78
C LEU A 135 1.99 2.67 -3.07
N ARG A 136 1.42 3.77 -3.60
CA ARG A 136 1.42 5.07 -2.91
C ARG A 136 0.64 5.03 -1.60
N MET A 137 -0.43 4.25 -1.52
CA MET A 137 -1.16 4.04 -0.27
C MET A 137 -0.39 3.11 0.67
N LEU A 138 0.11 1.99 0.14
CA LEU A 138 0.91 1.04 0.92
C LEU A 138 2.18 1.69 1.49
N ASP A 139 2.75 2.67 0.78
CA ASP A 139 3.85 3.50 1.26
C ASP A 139 3.46 4.37 2.47
N GLN A 140 2.20 4.83 2.57
CA GLN A 140 1.71 5.50 3.77
C GLN A 140 1.65 4.52 4.94
N LEU A 141 1.16 3.30 4.70
CA LEU A 141 1.08 2.23 5.71
C LEU A 141 2.48 1.83 6.22
N HIS A 142 3.41 1.55 5.31
CA HIS A 142 4.79 1.23 5.64
C HIS A 142 5.48 2.41 6.36
N GLY A 143 5.11 3.65 6.05
CA GLY A 143 5.64 4.86 6.70
C GLY A 143 5.16 5.05 8.13
N ALA A 144 4.05 4.42 8.50
CA ALA A 144 3.59 4.28 9.88
C ALA A 144 4.16 3.03 10.57
N SER A 145 5.22 2.45 10.01
CA SER A 145 5.81 1.17 10.43
C SER A 145 4.77 0.05 10.50
N ALA A 146 3.81 0.02 9.57
CA ALA A 146 2.78 -1.01 9.52
C ALA A 146 2.84 -1.82 8.23
N THR A 147 2.36 -3.06 8.31
CA THR A 147 2.24 -3.99 7.17
C THR A 147 0.83 -4.52 7.08
N HIS A 148 0.36 -4.77 5.87
CA HIS A 148 -0.98 -5.26 5.58
C HIS A 148 -1.09 -6.77 5.79
N ARG A 149 -0.10 -7.55 5.32
CA ARG A 149 0.01 -9.01 5.47
C ARG A 149 -0.96 -9.88 4.68
N ASP A 150 -1.91 -9.29 3.96
CA ASP A 150 -2.95 -10.02 3.21
C ASP A 150 -3.33 -9.34 1.89
N ILE A 151 -2.33 -8.84 1.16
CA ILE A 151 -2.58 -8.26 -0.16
C ILE A 151 -2.80 -9.43 -1.14
N THR A 152 -4.05 -9.63 -1.54
CA THR A 152 -4.45 -10.70 -2.47
C THR A 152 -5.56 -10.21 -3.41
N PRO A 153 -5.83 -10.90 -4.52
CA PRO A 153 -6.95 -10.55 -5.40
C PRO A 153 -8.32 -10.50 -4.70
N MET A 154 -8.50 -11.21 -3.58
CA MET A 154 -9.73 -11.19 -2.77
C MET A 154 -9.88 -9.94 -1.91
N ASN A 155 -8.77 -9.27 -1.57
CA ASN A 155 -8.75 -8.09 -0.72
C ASN A 155 -8.50 -6.78 -1.51
N ILE A 156 -8.39 -6.89 -2.83
CA ILE A 156 -8.35 -5.74 -3.74
C ILE A 156 -9.72 -5.65 -4.41
N PHE A 157 -10.36 -4.50 -4.26
CA PHE A 157 -11.69 -4.24 -4.74
C PHE A 157 -11.67 -3.40 -6.01
N VAL A 158 -12.62 -3.69 -6.89
CA VAL A 158 -12.86 -2.94 -8.12
C VAL A 158 -14.05 -2.01 -7.88
N CYS A 159 -13.76 -0.72 -7.71
CA CYS A 159 -14.76 0.32 -7.50
C CYS A 159 -15.21 0.96 -8.82
N GLY A 160 -16.16 1.90 -8.73
CA GLY A 160 -16.63 2.73 -9.83
C GLY A 160 -15.50 3.25 -10.71
N ASN A 161 -15.73 3.24 -12.03
CA ASN A 161 -14.75 3.56 -13.08
C ASN A 161 -13.56 2.58 -13.17
N GLY A 162 -13.66 1.38 -12.58
CA GLY A 162 -12.64 0.33 -12.67
C GLY A 162 -11.39 0.59 -11.85
N THR A 163 -11.49 1.46 -10.84
CA THR A 163 -10.41 1.86 -9.94
C THR A 163 -10.14 0.77 -8.90
N LEU A 164 -8.88 0.43 -8.67
CA LEU A 164 -8.52 -0.52 -7.61
C LEU A 164 -8.36 0.17 -6.25
N LYS A 165 -8.92 -0.45 -5.21
CA LYS A 165 -8.74 -0.09 -3.80
C LYS A 165 -8.37 -1.32 -2.97
N LEU A 166 -7.46 -1.16 -2.02
CA LEU A 166 -7.12 -2.21 -1.06
C LEU A 166 -8.06 -2.13 0.15
N GLY A 167 -8.58 -3.26 0.58
CA GLY A 167 -9.36 -3.39 1.80
C GLY A 167 -8.87 -4.55 2.67
N ASP A 168 -9.64 -4.83 3.70
CA ASP A 168 -9.36 -5.86 4.73
C ASP A 168 -8.03 -5.70 5.49
N PHE A 169 -8.03 -4.75 6.42
CA PHE A 169 -6.90 -4.53 7.33
C PHE A 169 -7.01 -5.38 8.62
N GLY A 170 -7.80 -6.46 8.61
CA GLY A 170 -8.11 -7.30 9.78
C GLY A 170 -6.93 -7.98 10.42
N ILE A 171 -5.82 -8.09 9.70
CA ILE A 171 -4.56 -8.66 10.19
C ILE A 171 -3.37 -7.70 10.06
N ALA A 172 -3.61 -6.46 9.64
CA ALA A 172 -2.56 -5.46 9.52
C ALA A 172 -1.94 -5.18 10.89
N ARG A 173 -0.62 -4.96 10.94
CA ARG A 173 0.08 -4.71 12.21
C ARG A 173 1.25 -3.76 12.06
N HIS A 174 1.47 -2.99 13.13
CA HIS A 174 2.73 -2.29 13.35
C HIS A 174 3.87 -3.28 13.59
N GLN A 175 5.02 -2.98 12.99
CA GLN A 175 6.29 -3.58 13.29
C GLN A 175 6.89 -2.84 14.48
N LEU A 176 7.07 -3.55 15.60
CA LEU A 176 7.85 -3.03 16.72
C LEU A 176 9.33 -3.05 16.33
N ALA A 177 10.02 -1.93 16.50
CA ALA A 177 11.46 -1.85 16.29
C ALA A 177 12.18 -2.79 17.27
N GLY A 178 13.09 -3.63 16.76
CA GLY A 178 13.99 -4.44 17.59
C GLY A 178 13.47 -5.79 18.08
N ALA A 179 12.21 -6.15 17.82
CA ALA A 179 11.69 -7.47 18.16
C ALA A 179 11.05 -8.12 16.93
N PRO A 180 11.59 -9.22 16.41
CA PRO A 180 10.98 -9.91 15.31
C PRO A 180 9.69 -10.55 15.86
N GLN A 181 8.53 -10.05 15.42
CA GLN A 181 7.23 -10.54 15.88
C GLN A 181 6.84 -11.79 15.12
N THR A 182 6.60 -12.87 15.86
CA THR A 182 5.95 -14.07 15.31
C THR A 182 4.60 -13.69 14.72
N VAL A 183 4.39 -14.06 13.46
CA VAL A 183 3.13 -13.80 12.76
C VAL A 183 2.12 -14.87 13.15
N ASP A 184 1.05 -14.46 13.82
CA ASP A 184 -0.07 -15.29 14.24
C ASP A 184 -1.19 -15.39 13.19
N ALA A 185 -1.27 -14.42 12.27
CA ALA A 185 -2.24 -14.42 11.17
C ALA A 185 -1.65 -13.85 9.86
N PHE A 186 -1.84 -14.58 8.77
CA PHE A 186 -1.53 -14.21 7.37
C PHE A 186 -2.18 -15.22 6.43
N ASN A 187 -2.27 -14.90 5.14
CA ASN A 187 -2.74 -15.85 4.13
C ASN A 187 -1.62 -16.80 3.66
N PRO A 188 -1.67 -18.10 3.99
CA PRO A 188 -0.58 -19.03 3.69
C PRO A 188 -0.37 -19.31 2.19
N ALA A 189 -1.40 -19.10 1.36
CA ALA A 189 -1.29 -19.27 -0.09
C ALA A 189 -0.45 -18.16 -0.75
N PHE A 190 -0.31 -17.01 -0.09
CA PHE A 190 0.37 -15.83 -0.62
C PHE A 190 1.65 -15.48 0.14
N VAL A 191 2.24 -16.47 0.83
CA VAL A 191 3.59 -16.35 1.41
C VAL A 191 4.62 -17.15 0.63
N THR A 192 5.89 -16.81 0.88
CA THR A 192 7.02 -17.50 0.28
C THR A 192 7.23 -18.86 0.92
N ALA A 193 7.85 -19.80 0.18
CA ALA A 193 8.19 -21.12 0.72
C ALA A 193 9.03 -21.04 2.01
N GLY A 194 10.02 -20.14 2.05
CA GLY A 194 10.84 -19.92 3.24
C GLY A 194 10.05 -19.40 4.44
N MET A 195 9.01 -18.60 4.22
CA MET A 195 8.14 -18.11 5.28
C MET A 195 7.12 -19.15 5.75
N ALA A 196 6.70 -20.05 4.86
CA ALA A 196 5.84 -21.18 5.22
C ALA A 196 6.57 -22.18 6.13
N SER A 197 7.86 -22.42 5.87
CA SER A 197 8.70 -23.39 6.59
C SER A 197 9.37 -22.87 7.87
N ASP A 198 9.37 -21.55 8.13
CA ASP A 198 10.04 -20.98 9.30
C ASP A 198 9.19 -21.16 10.58
N ALA A 199 9.79 -21.74 11.61
CA ALA A 199 9.17 -21.90 12.94
C ALA A 199 8.94 -20.54 13.63
N ARG A 200 9.72 -19.51 13.28
CA ARG A 200 9.52 -18.13 13.70
C ARG A 200 9.27 -17.26 12.48
N ARG A 201 8.04 -17.28 12.00
CA ARG A 201 7.61 -16.48 10.85
C ARG A 201 7.71 -15.00 11.18
N TYR A 202 8.51 -14.25 10.42
CA TYR A 202 8.64 -12.80 10.55
C TYR A 202 8.20 -12.09 9.28
N TRP A 203 7.21 -11.20 9.41
CA TRP A 203 6.70 -10.37 8.31
C TRP A 203 7.46 -9.05 8.20
N GLN A 204 7.93 -8.73 6.99
CA GLN A 204 8.57 -7.45 6.64
C GLN A 204 7.76 -6.73 5.58
N THR A 205 8.03 -5.44 5.40
CA THR A 205 7.48 -4.64 4.29
C THR A 205 7.78 -5.26 2.92
N ALA A 206 8.91 -5.95 2.78
CA ALA A 206 9.29 -6.69 1.59
C ALA A 206 8.36 -7.89 1.26
N ASP A 207 7.56 -8.36 2.22
CA ASP A 207 6.58 -9.42 2.00
C ASP A 207 5.25 -8.86 1.47
N ASP A 208 4.84 -7.66 1.91
CA ASP A 208 3.75 -6.92 1.25
C ASP A 208 4.13 -6.55 -0.20
N VAL A 209 5.40 -6.22 -0.45
CA VAL A 209 5.94 -6.02 -1.81
C VAL A 209 5.83 -7.28 -2.66
N TYR A 210 6.14 -8.45 -2.08
CA TYR A 210 5.97 -9.72 -2.79
C TYR A 210 4.52 -9.94 -3.19
N GLN A 211 3.59 -9.71 -2.27
CA GLN A 211 2.15 -9.82 -2.54
C GLN A 211 1.68 -8.82 -3.60
N MET A 212 2.18 -7.58 -3.58
CA MET A 212 1.90 -6.58 -4.61
C MET A 212 2.47 -6.98 -5.98
N GLY A 213 3.65 -7.60 -6.01
CA GLY A 213 4.25 -8.18 -7.20
C GLY A 213 3.43 -9.34 -7.77
N GLN A 214 2.90 -10.21 -6.91
CA GLN A 214 1.99 -11.29 -7.31
C GLN A 214 0.69 -10.73 -7.91
N LEU A 215 0.08 -9.74 -7.25
CA LEU A 215 -1.11 -9.06 -7.77
C LEU A 215 -0.87 -8.47 -9.16
N LEU A 216 0.25 -7.76 -9.36
CA LEU A 216 0.62 -7.23 -10.68
C LEU A 216 0.73 -8.35 -11.72
N ALA A 217 1.42 -9.45 -11.40
CA ALA A 217 1.60 -10.56 -12.32
C ALA A 217 0.27 -11.27 -12.66
N MET A 218 -0.63 -11.44 -11.68
CA MET A 218 -1.96 -12.01 -11.84
C MET A 218 -2.85 -11.14 -12.73
N LEU A 219 -2.85 -9.81 -12.53
CA LEU A 219 -3.55 -8.87 -13.40
C LEU A 219 -3.07 -8.95 -14.86
N LEU A 220 -1.76 -9.06 -15.07
CA LEU A 220 -1.15 -9.16 -16.41
C LEU A 220 -1.40 -10.51 -17.09
N ARG A 221 -1.65 -11.55 -16.30
CA ARG A 221 -1.99 -12.89 -16.80
C ARG A 221 -3.49 -13.04 -17.05
N GLY A 222 -4.32 -12.32 -16.30
CA GLY A 222 -5.77 -12.51 -16.30
C GLY A 222 -6.23 -13.69 -15.45
N ASP A 223 -5.42 -14.11 -14.48
CA ASP A 223 -5.66 -15.30 -13.64
C ASP A 223 -5.37 -14.96 -12.18
N PRO A 224 -6.39 -14.97 -11.29
CA PRO A 224 -6.24 -14.63 -9.89
C PRO A 224 -5.79 -15.80 -9.01
N GLN A 225 -5.82 -17.04 -9.52
CA GLN A 225 -5.62 -18.25 -8.72
C GLN A 225 -4.17 -18.75 -8.76
N THR A 226 -3.48 -18.55 -9.89
CA THR A 226 -2.12 -19.06 -10.07
C THR A 226 -1.06 -18.13 -9.48
N ILE A 227 -0.38 -18.60 -8.43
CA ILE A 227 0.86 -17.98 -7.93
C ILE A 227 1.91 -17.94 -9.05
N VAL A 228 2.36 -16.74 -9.40
CA VAL A 228 3.31 -16.55 -10.50
C VAL A 228 4.72 -16.76 -9.99
N LYS A 229 5.47 -17.64 -10.66
CA LYS A 229 6.90 -17.86 -10.41
C LYS A 229 7.74 -16.95 -11.31
N PRO A 230 8.96 -16.53 -10.92
CA PRO A 230 9.82 -15.68 -11.76
C PRO A 230 9.98 -16.17 -13.21
N ARG A 231 10.15 -17.47 -13.43
CA ARG A 231 10.24 -18.08 -14.77
C ARG A 231 8.99 -17.89 -15.64
N MET A 232 7.83 -17.74 -15.02
CA MET A 232 6.54 -17.58 -15.71
C MET A 232 6.32 -16.13 -16.17
N VAL A 233 7.17 -15.19 -15.73
CA VAL A 233 7.14 -13.79 -16.17
C VAL A 233 7.75 -13.64 -17.56
N ASP A 234 8.67 -14.53 -17.94
CA ASP A 234 9.33 -14.50 -19.26
C ASP A 234 8.35 -14.71 -20.41
N SER A 235 7.34 -15.54 -20.19
CA SER A 235 6.28 -15.82 -21.15
C SER A 235 5.20 -14.73 -21.21
N LEU A 236 5.27 -13.71 -20.35
CA LEU A 236 4.36 -12.56 -20.45
C LEU A 236 4.91 -11.61 -21.53
N GLY A 237 4.07 -11.18 -22.46
CA GLY A 237 4.41 -10.23 -23.53
C GLY A 237 4.63 -8.80 -23.02
N LEU A 238 5.55 -8.63 -22.07
CA LEU A 238 5.87 -7.38 -21.38
C LEU A 238 7.22 -6.83 -21.82
N GLU A 239 7.40 -5.52 -21.67
CA GLU A 239 8.71 -4.86 -21.79
C GLU A 239 9.70 -5.39 -20.74
N ASP A 240 10.99 -5.45 -21.11
CA ASP A 240 12.06 -6.04 -20.28
C ASP A 240 12.17 -5.36 -18.91
N GLY A 241 12.00 -4.03 -18.85
CA GLY A 241 12.01 -3.29 -17.59
C GLY A 241 10.89 -3.75 -16.64
N LEU A 242 9.66 -3.93 -17.15
CA LEU A 242 8.54 -4.39 -16.34
C LEU A 242 8.72 -5.85 -15.91
N LYS A 243 9.27 -6.72 -16.79
CA LYS A 243 9.62 -8.10 -16.43
C LYS A 243 10.62 -8.13 -15.28
N ALA A 244 11.69 -7.33 -15.35
CA ALA A 244 12.71 -7.26 -14.31
C ALA A 244 12.12 -6.82 -12.96
N ILE A 245 11.23 -5.83 -12.97
CA ILE A 245 10.56 -5.33 -11.77
C ILE A 245 9.68 -6.41 -11.14
N VAL A 246 8.81 -7.06 -11.92
CA VAL A 246 7.92 -8.12 -11.43
C VAL A 246 8.75 -9.28 -10.87
N LYS A 247 9.77 -9.74 -11.61
CA LYS A 247 10.67 -10.81 -11.17
C LYS A 247 11.40 -10.46 -9.87
N ARG A 248 11.84 -9.21 -9.72
CA ARG A 248 12.50 -8.75 -8.49
C ARG A 248 11.52 -8.77 -7.31
N ALA A 249 10.28 -8.29 -7.50
CA ALA A 249 9.26 -8.28 -6.46
C ALA A 249 8.86 -9.70 -6.00
N ILE A 250 8.63 -10.62 -6.94
CA ILE A 250 8.20 -12.01 -6.63
C ILE A 250 9.37 -12.98 -6.39
N GLY A 251 10.61 -12.49 -6.50
CA GLY A 251 11.84 -13.28 -6.37
C GLY A 251 12.24 -13.56 -4.91
N PRO A 252 13.48 -14.01 -4.66
CA PRO A 252 13.99 -14.26 -3.31
C PRO A 252 13.98 -12.99 -2.44
N ARG A 253 13.53 -13.11 -1.17
CA ARG A 253 13.36 -11.99 -0.23
C ARG A 253 14.56 -11.05 -0.16
N LYS A 254 15.79 -11.58 -0.08
CA LYS A 254 17.05 -10.81 -0.01
C LYS A 254 17.30 -9.89 -1.22
N LYS A 255 16.64 -10.13 -2.35
CA LYS A 255 16.79 -9.36 -3.59
C LYS A 255 15.58 -8.45 -3.89
N ARG A 256 14.49 -8.56 -3.11
CA ARG A 256 13.26 -7.77 -3.33
C ARG A 256 13.50 -6.30 -3.06
N TYR A 257 12.52 -5.50 -3.45
CA TYR A 257 12.39 -4.15 -2.92
C TYR A 257 12.14 -4.22 -1.41
N ALA A 258 12.82 -3.36 -0.66
CA ALA A 258 12.74 -3.30 0.79
C ALA A 258 11.33 -2.90 1.26
N ASP A 259 10.66 -2.02 0.50
CA ASP A 259 9.34 -1.51 0.81
C ASP A 259 8.56 -1.05 -0.44
N ALA A 260 7.33 -0.56 -0.23
CA ALA A 260 6.46 -0.06 -1.28
C ALA A 260 7.04 1.18 -1.98
N PHE A 261 7.84 2.01 -1.30
CA PHE A 261 8.47 3.18 -1.90
C PHE A 261 9.51 2.76 -2.95
N GLU A 262 10.39 1.80 -2.62
CA GLU A 262 11.42 1.34 -3.56
C GLU A 262 10.80 0.66 -4.79
N MET A 263 9.74 -0.14 -4.61
CA MET A 263 9.00 -0.72 -5.74
C MET A 263 8.29 0.36 -6.57
N LEU A 264 7.71 1.38 -5.92
CA LEU A 264 7.08 2.52 -6.58
C LEU A 264 8.07 3.27 -7.46
N GLN A 265 9.28 3.54 -6.96
CA GLN A 265 10.36 4.17 -7.73
C GLN A 265 10.70 3.37 -8.98
N ALA A 266 10.87 2.05 -8.84
CA ALA A 266 11.17 1.18 -9.97
C ALA A 266 10.05 1.19 -11.03
N LEU A 267 8.78 1.18 -10.63
CA LEU A 267 7.66 1.21 -11.57
C LEU A 267 7.49 2.57 -12.24
N VAL A 268 7.63 3.66 -11.50
CA VAL A 268 7.57 5.01 -12.08
C VAL A 268 8.75 5.25 -13.04
N GLY A 269 9.85 4.52 -12.85
CA GLY A 269 11.16 4.82 -13.45
C GLY A 269 11.71 6.11 -12.83
N ASP A 270 12.82 6.64 -13.33
CA ASP A 270 13.40 7.94 -12.92
C ASP A 270 12.47 9.16 -13.16
N LYS A 271 11.16 8.96 -13.32
CA LYS A 271 10.10 9.98 -13.28
C LYS A 271 9.74 10.43 -11.85
N VAL A 272 10.73 10.48 -10.95
CA VAL A 272 10.80 11.55 -9.93
C VAL A 272 11.42 12.82 -10.53
N SER A 273 11.85 12.77 -11.80
CA SER A 273 11.96 13.97 -12.63
C SER A 273 10.59 14.64 -12.74
N GLY A 274 10.49 15.85 -12.18
CA GLY A 274 9.56 16.84 -12.69
C GLY A 274 9.71 16.86 -14.20
N ALA A 275 8.61 16.64 -14.91
CA ALA A 275 8.55 16.31 -16.33
C ALA A 275 8.91 17.48 -17.27
N ASP A 276 9.92 18.29 -16.94
CA ASP A 276 10.41 19.38 -17.80
C ASP A 276 11.88 19.77 -17.57
N GLN A 277 12.67 18.95 -16.85
CA GLN A 277 14.10 19.25 -16.66
C GLN A 277 14.98 18.19 -17.30
N ALA A 278 15.91 18.65 -18.15
CA ALA A 278 16.91 17.82 -18.81
C ALA A 278 17.68 16.96 -17.77
N PRO A 279 18.10 15.74 -18.14
CA PRO A 279 18.81 14.85 -17.21
C PRO A 279 20.07 15.53 -16.69
N LEU A 280 20.27 15.51 -15.37
CA LEU A 280 21.44 16.05 -14.70
C LEU A 280 22.69 15.28 -15.16
N ARG A 281 23.69 16.00 -15.69
CA ARG A 281 24.89 15.40 -16.31
C ARG A 281 26.10 15.34 -15.39
N SER A 282 26.23 16.29 -14.46
CA SER A 282 27.28 16.31 -13.43
C SER A 282 26.80 17.03 -12.17
N LEU A 283 27.60 16.96 -11.10
CA LEU A 283 27.41 17.71 -9.86
C LEU A 283 28.28 18.99 -9.79
N VAL A 284 29.07 19.28 -10.82
CA VAL A 284 29.93 20.46 -10.88
C VAL A 284 29.09 21.73 -10.74
N ASP A 285 29.52 22.62 -9.84
CA ASP A 285 28.83 23.87 -9.50
C ASP A 285 27.39 23.71 -8.98
N LYS A 286 26.99 22.50 -8.57
CA LYS A 286 25.66 22.25 -7.99
C LYS A 286 25.70 22.24 -6.48
N THR A 287 24.71 22.88 -5.86
CA THR A 287 24.48 22.77 -4.43
C THR A 287 23.56 21.59 -4.14
N VAL A 288 24.12 20.58 -3.48
CA VAL A 288 23.48 19.30 -3.18
C VAL A 288 23.07 19.26 -1.71
N VAL A 289 21.82 18.92 -1.45
CA VAL A 289 21.31 18.59 -0.12
C VAL A 289 20.85 17.14 -0.09
N PHE A 290 21.08 16.44 1.01
CA PHE A 290 20.61 15.07 1.16
C PHE A 290 19.50 14.96 2.19
N THR A 291 18.60 14.01 1.94
CA THR A 291 17.45 13.71 2.78
C THR A 291 17.28 12.20 2.93
N GLY A 292 16.89 11.75 4.13
CA GLY A 292 16.77 10.32 4.45
C GLY A 292 18.12 9.63 4.70
N PRO A 293 18.12 8.41 5.28
CA PRO A 293 19.31 7.55 5.37
C PRO A 293 19.82 7.15 3.99
N LEU A 294 21.14 7.25 3.82
CA LEU A 294 21.86 6.78 2.63
C LEU A 294 22.52 5.43 2.96
N ASN A 295 22.77 4.61 1.95
CA ASN A 295 23.56 3.37 2.13
C ASN A 295 25.07 3.64 2.30
N ILE A 296 25.53 4.86 2.04
CA ILE A 296 26.87 5.37 2.40
C ILE A 296 26.78 6.31 3.60
N LYS A 297 27.86 6.45 4.38
CA LYS A 297 27.84 7.40 5.50
C LYS A 297 27.67 8.82 4.95
N ARG A 298 26.97 9.65 5.73
CA ARG A 298 26.68 11.04 5.37
C ARG A 298 27.94 11.81 4.98
N PHE A 299 29.00 11.64 5.77
CA PHE A 299 30.30 12.24 5.53
C PHE A 299 30.90 11.83 4.17
N ASP A 300 30.92 10.53 3.88
CA ASP A 300 31.46 10.01 2.60
C ASP A 300 30.67 10.54 1.39
N ALA A 301 29.34 10.64 1.53
CA ALA A 301 28.49 11.23 0.50
C ALA A 301 28.81 12.71 0.24
N GLU A 302 29.09 13.46 1.30
CA GLU A 302 29.47 14.88 1.20
C GLU A 302 30.84 15.04 0.55
N VAL A 303 31.81 14.16 0.88
CA VAL A 303 33.12 14.12 0.22
C VAL A 303 32.98 13.84 -1.27
N LEU A 304 32.13 12.90 -1.69
CA LEU A 304 31.91 12.60 -3.11
C LEU A 304 31.33 13.79 -3.88
N VAL A 305 30.44 14.58 -3.27
CA VAL A 305 29.93 15.83 -3.88
C VAL A 305 31.06 16.83 -4.09
N LEU A 306 31.89 17.03 -3.07
CA LEU A 306 33.01 17.99 -3.13
C LEU A 306 34.06 17.55 -4.17
N GLN A 307 34.35 16.25 -4.25
CA GLN A 307 35.25 15.69 -5.26
C GLN A 307 34.71 15.86 -6.68
N SER A 308 33.39 15.87 -6.86
CA SER A 308 32.74 16.08 -8.15
C SER A 308 32.50 17.56 -8.49
N GLY A 309 33.24 18.48 -7.84
CA GLY A 309 33.13 19.93 -8.05
C GLY A 309 31.83 20.57 -7.54
N GLY A 310 31.04 19.87 -6.73
CA GLY A 310 29.79 20.36 -6.16
C GLY A 310 29.94 21.00 -4.77
N LYS A 311 28.85 21.56 -4.24
CA LYS A 311 28.75 22.13 -2.90
C LYS A 311 27.73 21.37 -2.07
N VAL A 312 27.95 21.24 -0.77
CA VAL A 312 27.01 20.57 0.14
C VAL A 312 26.25 21.59 0.97
N ALA A 313 24.92 21.53 0.91
CA ALA A 313 24.04 22.29 1.79
C ALA A 313 23.57 21.46 2.99
N LYS A 314 23.58 22.08 4.18
CA LYS A 314 23.05 21.48 5.41
C LYS A 314 21.53 21.54 5.47
N GLU A 315 20.92 22.60 4.94
CA GLU A 315 19.47 22.81 4.90
C GLU A 315 18.98 23.09 3.48
N VAL A 316 17.66 23.04 3.29
CA VAL A 316 17.05 23.36 2.00
C VAL A 316 16.77 24.86 1.93
N ASN A 317 17.41 25.54 0.99
CA ASN A 317 17.28 26.97 0.74
C ASN A 317 17.17 27.25 -0.78
N LYS A 318 17.22 28.54 -1.16
CA LYS A 318 17.08 28.97 -2.56
C LYS A 318 18.28 28.59 -3.45
N ASP A 319 19.41 28.26 -2.85
CA ASP A 319 20.65 27.95 -3.56
C ASP A 319 20.77 26.45 -3.87
N VAL A 320 19.89 25.61 -3.31
CA VAL A 320 19.86 24.18 -3.58
C VAL A 320 19.40 23.92 -5.02
N ASP A 321 20.26 23.24 -5.77
CA ASP A 321 20.01 22.75 -7.12
C ASP A 321 19.57 21.29 -7.14
N VAL A 322 20.14 20.48 -6.24
CA VAL A 322 19.99 19.02 -6.28
C VAL A 322 19.62 18.47 -4.91
N VAL A 323 18.58 17.64 -4.87
CA VAL A 323 18.16 16.91 -3.67
C VAL A 323 18.42 15.43 -3.88
N VAL A 324 19.37 14.88 -3.11
CA VAL A 324 19.65 13.44 -3.08
C VAL A 324 18.77 12.80 -2.02
N GLN A 325 17.87 11.94 -2.47
CA GLN A 325 16.94 11.22 -1.59
C GLN A 325 17.43 9.79 -1.33
N GLY A 326 17.73 9.52 -0.06
CA GLY A 326 17.96 8.18 0.47
C GLY A 326 16.67 7.43 0.84
N GLY A 327 16.83 6.29 1.52
CA GLY A 327 15.72 5.51 2.06
C GLY A 327 14.96 6.22 3.19
N ARG A 328 14.08 5.51 3.90
CA ARG A 328 13.36 6.05 5.07
C ARG A 328 14.11 5.78 6.37
N SER A 329 14.20 6.78 7.25
CA SER A 329 14.81 6.61 8.57
C SER A 329 13.86 5.83 9.49
N PRO A 330 14.32 4.79 10.20
CA PRO A 330 13.51 4.08 11.21
C PRO A 330 13.02 4.96 12.37
N HIS A 331 13.57 6.17 12.53
CA HIS A 331 13.26 7.09 13.63
C HIS A 331 12.12 8.08 13.33
N TYR A 332 11.48 8.02 12.16
CA TYR A 332 10.32 8.85 11.85
C TYR A 332 9.06 8.36 12.59
N LYS A 333 8.94 8.70 13.88
CA LYS A 333 7.65 8.68 14.57
C LYS A 333 6.74 9.74 13.93
N GLY A 334 5.73 9.30 13.17
CA GLY A 334 4.59 10.16 12.82
C GLY A 334 4.52 10.75 11.41
N GLY A 335 4.78 9.97 10.36
CA GLY A 335 4.27 10.29 9.00
C GLY A 335 4.78 11.57 8.33
N HIS A 336 5.73 12.28 8.93
CA HIS A 336 6.35 13.44 8.31
C HIS A 336 7.43 12.98 7.33
N LYS A 337 7.16 13.12 6.02
CA LYS A 337 8.22 13.26 5.01
C LYS A 337 9.35 14.12 5.60
N GLY A 338 10.61 13.71 5.46
CA GLY A 338 11.74 14.43 6.07
C GLY A 338 11.66 15.93 5.80
N ARG A 339 11.82 16.77 6.84
CA ARG A 339 11.64 18.24 6.80
C ARG A 339 12.29 18.90 5.58
N LYS A 340 13.45 18.37 5.14
CA LYS A 340 14.17 18.78 3.94
C LYS A 340 13.44 18.46 2.64
N LEU A 341 12.93 17.24 2.47
CA LEU A 341 12.17 16.84 1.27
C LEU A 341 10.90 17.69 1.11
N LEU A 342 10.16 17.95 2.20
CA LEU A 342 8.99 18.83 2.17
C LEU A 342 9.34 20.28 1.80
N ALA A 343 10.43 20.80 2.37
CA ALA A 343 10.92 22.14 2.04
C ALA A 343 11.31 22.24 0.56
N ALA A 344 11.99 21.22 0.02
CA ALA A 344 12.38 21.18 -1.38
C ALA A 344 11.19 21.07 -2.33
N GLU A 345 10.22 20.19 -2.04
CA GLU A 345 8.97 20.09 -2.81
C GLU A 345 8.20 21.42 -2.81
N LYS A 346 8.22 22.17 -1.70
CA LYS A 346 7.57 23.49 -1.59
C LYS A 346 8.27 24.55 -2.43
N LEU A 347 9.61 24.55 -2.47
CA LEU A 347 10.40 25.48 -3.29
C LEU A 347 10.26 25.16 -4.79
N ALA A 348 10.28 23.88 -5.16
CA ALA A 348 10.05 23.45 -6.54
C ALA A 348 8.66 23.89 -7.06
N LYS A 349 7.62 23.76 -6.23
CA LYS A 349 6.27 24.27 -6.54
C LYS A 349 6.19 25.79 -6.70
N LYS A 350 7.14 26.53 -6.11
CA LYS A 350 7.27 27.99 -6.28
C LYS A 350 8.09 28.39 -7.50
N GLY A 351 8.43 27.45 -8.38
CA GLY A 351 9.17 27.68 -9.61
C GLY A 351 10.69 27.60 -9.48
N GLN A 352 11.22 27.22 -8.31
CA GLN A 352 12.66 26.99 -8.16
C GLN A 352 13.06 25.71 -8.92
N LYS A 353 14.14 25.79 -9.71
CA LYS A 353 14.68 24.63 -10.42
C LYS A 353 15.45 23.75 -9.44
N ILE A 354 14.77 22.73 -8.90
CA ILE A 354 15.37 21.72 -8.03
C ILE A 354 15.24 20.36 -8.70
N THR A 355 16.37 19.69 -8.90
CA THR A 355 16.42 18.32 -9.42
C THR A 355 16.43 17.32 -8.27
N PHE A 356 15.54 16.33 -8.32
CA PHE A 356 15.47 15.27 -7.31
C PHE A 356 16.08 14.00 -7.88
N ILE A 357 17.07 13.43 -7.19
CA ILE A 357 17.76 12.21 -7.60
C ILE A 357 17.81 11.18 -6.47
N GLY A 358 17.79 9.90 -6.83
CA GLY A 358 17.99 8.80 -5.89
C GLY A 358 19.47 8.48 -5.67
N GLU A 359 19.77 7.61 -4.70
CA GLU A 359 21.15 7.22 -4.40
C GLU A 359 21.87 6.53 -5.56
N ALA A 360 21.15 5.76 -6.39
CA ALA A 360 21.74 5.10 -7.56
C ALA A 360 22.26 6.13 -8.59
N GLU A 361 21.46 7.16 -8.87
CA GLU A 361 21.81 8.24 -9.79
C GLU A 361 22.91 9.13 -9.21
N PHE A 362 22.84 9.45 -7.91
CA PHE A 362 23.92 10.13 -7.21
C PHE A 362 25.26 9.40 -7.37
N ARG A 363 25.28 8.07 -7.16
CA ARG A 363 26.50 7.25 -7.34
C ARG A 363 26.99 7.22 -8.78
N ARG A 364 26.10 7.30 -9.77
CA ARG A 364 26.48 7.38 -11.19
C ARG A 364 27.22 8.69 -11.46
N LEU A 365 26.67 9.81 -10.98
CA LEU A 365 27.23 11.14 -11.18
C LEU A 365 28.58 11.35 -10.47
N THR A 366 28.77 10.74 -9.29
CA THR A 366 30.04 10.87 -8.54
C THR A 366 31.10 9.84 -8.95
N ARG A 367 30.79 8.89 -9.84
CA ARG A 367 31.76 7.89 -10.34
C ARG A 367 32.42 8.29 -11.65
N GLN A 368 31.81 9.18 -12.42
CA GLN A 368 32.33 9.57 -13.73
C GLN A 368 33.54 10.52 -13.67
N GLU A 369 33.86 11.09 -12.51
CA GLU A 369 34.92 12.09 -12.35
C GLU A 369 36.13 11.58 -11.52
N ALA A 370 36.19 10.28 -11.23
CA ALA A 370 37.31 9.66 -10.51
C ALA A 370 38.39 9.04 -11.45
N ASN A 371 38.38 9.41 -12.74
CA ASN A 371 39.40 9.02 -13.73
C ASN A 371 40.08 10.23 -14.34
#